data_AF-A0A0C3EYM6-F1
#
_entry.id   AF-A0A0C3EYM6-F1
#
_cell.length_a   1.000
_cell.length_b   1.000
_cell.length_c   1.000
_cell.angle_alpha   90.00
_cell.angle_beta   90.00
_cell.angle_gamma   90.00
#
_symmetry.space_group_name_H-M   'P 1'
#
loop_
_entity.id
_entity.type
_entity.pdbx_description
1 polymer ?
#
loop_
_entity_poly.entity_id
_entity_poly.type
_entity_poly.pdbx_seq_one_letter_code
_entity_poly.pdbx_strand_id
1 'polypeptide(L)'
;ASNLAVLGTTRENPDEPDLSIDPRFNLTGTQLSLITQKLAYMGICNHKSAKWRRGTSQMLDITRHAVRQNHGPMHDDKMIWKTVRNKDFNKPYCSFLWKALHKNHKIGAYWSYIPNYEHQSLCHKCGTMEELEHIILECDILGQKIVWNVTKNLWLKKVPRWPELKNIGDILGCGLAEFKDRHNKPIKGASRLYRILISESTLFIWKLRNERLFKHDSEETWPNQTEVHNRWLGIINARLMLD
;
A
#
# COMPACT_ATOMS: atom_id res chain seq x y z
N ALA A 1 -42.09 36.65 36.51
CA ALA A 1 -41.55 35.49 37.25
C ALA A 1 -42.38 35.19 38.52
N SER A 2 -42.57 36.14 39.45
CA SER A 2 -43.26 35.88 40.73
C SER A 2 -44.70 35.36 40.64
N ASN A 3 -45.50 35.81 39.67
CA ASN A 3 -46.89 35.33 39.52
C ASN A 3 -47.01 33.86 39.09
N LEU A 4 -46.04 33.34 38.32
CA LEU A 4 -46.05 31.94 37.87
C LEU A 4 -45.63 30.99 38.99
N ALA A 5 -44.75 31.44 39.89
CA ALA A 5 -44.32 30.68 41.05
C ALA A 5 -45.46 30.46 42.07
N VAL A 6 -46.27 31.50 42.32
CA VAL A 6 -47.43 31.42 43.24
C VAL A 6 -48.52 30.49 42.70
N LEU A 7 -48.76 30.49 41.39
CA LEU A 7 -49.70 29.57 40.74
C LEU A 7 -49.26 28.10 40.79
N GLY A 8 -47.94 27.85 40.81
CA GLY A 8 -47.38 26.50 40.95
C GLY A 8 -47.58 25.91 42.35
N THR A 9 -47.51 26.73 43.41
CA THR A 9 -47.72 26.29 44.80
C THR A 9 -49.14 25.82 45.12
N THR A 10 -50.13 26.23 44.32
CA THR A 10 -51.55 25.88 44.51
C THR A 10 -52.02 24.68 43.67
N ARG A 11 -51.15 24.07 42.87
CA ARG A 11 -51.49 22.90 42.04
C ARG A 11 -51.22 21.61 42.81
N GLU A 12 -52.22 20.72 42.87
CA GLU A 12 -52.16 19.45 43.63
C GLU A 12 -51.22 18.42 42.98
N ASN A 13 -51.06 18.48 41.66
CA ASN A 13 -50.14 17.62 40.91
C ASN A 13 -49.11 18.48 40.17
N PRO A 14 -47.83 18.05 40.10
CA PRO A 14 -46.82 18.74 39.32
C PRO A 14 -47.19 18.68 37.83
N ASP A 15 -47.00 19.79 37.12
CA ASP A 15 -47.11 19.79 35.67
C ASP A 15 -46.03 18.86 35.09
N GLU A 16 -46.43 17.86 34.32
CA GLU A 16 -45.48 17.07 33.54
C GLU A 16 -44.99 17.92 32.38
N PRO A 17 -43.69 18.28 32.32
CA PRO A 17 -43.18 19.07 31.21
C PRO A 17 -43.24 18.22 29.94
N ASP A 18 -43.76 18.81 28.87
CA ASP A 18 -43.66 18.19 27.54
C ASP A 18 -42.18 18.12 27.15
N LEU A 19 -41.62 16.92 27.18
CA LEU A 19 -40.24 16.64 26.78
C LEU A 19 -40.10 16.43 25.26
N SER A 20 -41.18 16.61 24.50
CA SER A 20 -41.12 16.56 23.04
C SER A 20 -40.23 17.70 22.52
N ILE A 21 -39.29 17.34 21.65
CA ILE A 21 -38.41 18.32 21.02
C ILE A 21 -39.25 19.06 19.98
N ASP A 22 -39.43 20.37 20.15
CA ASP A 22 -40.07 21.21 19.14
C ASP A 22 -39.44 20.92 17.77
N PRO A 23 -40.24 20.64 16.72
CA PRO A 23 -39.73 20.31 15.40
C PRO A 23 -38.70 21.30 14.85
N ARG A 24 -38.73 22.57 15.26
CA ARG A 24 -37.74 23.60 14.89
C ARG A 24 -36.35 23.36 15.47
N PHE A 25 -36.26 22.66 16.60
CA PHE A 25 -35.00 22.26 17.25
C PHE A 25 -34.61 20.81 16.96
N ASN A 26 -35.48 20.04 16.30
CA ASN A 26 -35.19 18.69 15.81
C ASN A 26 -34.38 18.75 14.49
N LEU A 27 -33.21 19.39 14.55
CA LEU A 27 -32.31 19.53 13.41
C LEU A 27 -31.65 18.18 13.13
N THR A 28 -31.83 17.66 11.91
CA THR A 28 -31.17 16.44 11.46
C THR A 28 -29.94 16.77 10.62
N GLY A 29 -28.86 16.01 10.81
CA GLY A 29 -27.60 16.19 10.07
C GLY A 29 -26.58 17.06 10.80
N THR A 30 -25.60 17.56 10.05
CA THR A 30 -24.50 18.38 10.58
C THR A 30 -24.56 19.78 9.98
N GLN A 31 -24.41 20.81 10.80
CA GLN A 31 -24.30 22.18 10.33
C GLN A 31 -23.05 22.37 9.46
N LEU A 32 -23.23 22.79 8.21
CA LEU A 32 -22.14 22.92 7.23
C LEU A 32 -21.04 23.90 7.66
N SER A 33 -21.37 24.96 8.41
CA SER A 33 -20.39 25.92 8.91
C SER A 33 -19.49 25.35 10.02
N LEU A 34 -19.91 24.26 10.69
CA LEU A 34 -19.18 23.61 11.78
C LEU A 34 -18.55 22.28 11.37
N ILE A 35 -18.81 21.81 10.15
CA ILE A 35 -18.31 20.52 9.69
C ILE A 35 -16.80 20.61 9.44
N THR A 36 -16.07 19.63 9.96
CA THR A 36 -14.65 19.44 9.60
C THR A 36 -14.55 18.40 8.49
N GLN A 37 -13.48 18.44 7.69
CA GLN A 37 -13.21 17.41 6.69
C GLN A 37 -13.20 16.01 7.30
N LYS A 38 -12.67 15.86 8.53
CA LYS A 38 -12.69 14.59 9.27
C LYS A 38 -14.12 14.12 9.54
N LEU A 39 -14.99 15.00 10.03
CA LEU A 39 -16.37 14.66 10.36
C LEU A 39 -17.20 14.38 9.10
N ALA A 40 -17.03 15.18 8.04
CA ALA A 40 -17.62 14.92 6.74
C ALA A 40 -17.19 13.56 6.17
N TYR A 41 -15.89 13.26 6.22
CA TYR A 41 -15.36 11.98 5.75
C TYR A 41 -15.90 10.80 6.55
N MET A 42 -15.94 10.88 7.88
CA MET A 42 -16.55 9.83 8.72
C MET A 42 -18.03 9.64 8.39
N GLY A 43 -18.79 10.72 8.20
CA GLY A 43 -20.18 10.66 7.75
C GLY A 43 -20.33 9.91 6.43
N ILE A 44 -19.52 10.25 5.42
CA ILE A 44 -19.52 9.55 4.12
C ILE A 44 -19.16 8.07 4.30
N CYS A 45 -18.17 7.73 5.11
CA CYS A 45 -17.77 6.35 5.36
C CYS A 45 -18.86 5.54 6.10
N ASN A 46 -19.58 6.15 7.02
CA ASN A 46 -20.69 5.50 7.73
C ASN A 46 -21.89 5.28 6.80
N HIS A 47 -22.14 6.19 5.86
CA HIS A 47 -23.24 6.06 4.89
C HIS A 47 -22.89 5.18 3.68
N LYS A 48 -21.63 5.10 3.28
CA LYS A 48 -21.19 4.34 2.11
C LYS A 48 -20.42 3.09 2.54
N SER A 49 -21.00 1.92 2.28
CA SER A 49 -20.24 0.67 2.31
C SER A 49 -19.21 0.68 1.18
N ALA A 50 -17.95 0.36 1.51
CA ALA A 50 -16.92 0.15 0.49
C ALA A 50 -17.37 -0.98 -0.45
N LYS A 51 -17.46 -0.68 -1.76
CA LYS A 51 -17.80 -1.69 -2.75
C LYS A 51 -16.68 -2.73 -2.82
N TRP A 52 -17.06 -4.01 -2.79
CA TRP A 52 -16.13 -5.10 -3.02
C TRP A 52 -15.50 -4.96 -4.42
N ARG A 53 -14.19 -5.18 -4.50
CA ARG A 53 -13.43 -5.11 -5.76
C ARG A 53 -12.61 -6.38 -5.91
N ARG A 54 -12.97 -7.21 -6.90
CA ARG A 54 -12.31 -8.50 -7.17
C ARG A 54 -10.78 -8.39 -7.17
N GLY A 55 -10.21 -7.43 -7.90
CA GLY A 55 -8.76 -7.27 -8.01
C GLY A 55 -8.09 -6.94 -6.67
N THR A 56 -8.74 -6.14 -5.83
CA THR A 56 -8.23 -5.83 -4.49
C THR A 56 -8.27 -7.05 -3.59
N SER A 57 -9.37 -7.79 -3.58
CA SER A 57 -9.51 -9.03 -2.79
C SER A 57 -8.47 -10.08 -3.20
N GLN A 58 -8.25 -10.27 -4.50
CA GLN A 58 -7.22 -11.18 -5.01
C GLN A 58 -5.81 -10.80 -4.55
N MET A 59 -5.44 -9.51 -4.64
CA MET A 59 -4.12 -9.06 -4.20
C MET A 59 -3.93 -9.19 -2.69
N LEU A 60 -4.97 -8.91 -1.90
CA LEU A 60 -4.95 -9.10 -0.45
C LEU A 60 -4.79 -10.58 -0.09
N ASP A 61 -5.49 -11.48 -0.77
CA ASP A 61 -5.37 -12.93 -0.56
C ASP A 61 -3.98 -13.44 -0.89
N ILE A 62 -3.44 -13.09 -2.07
CA ILE A 62 -2.07 -13.47 -2.48
C ILE A 62 -1.05 -12.96 -1.44
N THR A 63 -1.16 -11.70 -1.05
CA THR A 63 -0.29 -11.09 -0.03
C THR A 63 -0.36 -11.83 1.29
N ARG A 64 -1.57 -12.13 1.77
CA ARG A 64 -1.80 -12.80 3.04
C ARG A 64 -1.20 -14.21 3.06
N HIS A 65 -1.38 -14.96 1.97
CA HIS A 65 -0.83 -16.31 1.84
C HIS A 65 0.70 -16.30 1.77
N ALA A 66 1.29 -15.36 1.03
CA ALA A 66 2.74 -15.18 0.95
C ALA A 66 3.36 -14.87 2.32
N VAL A 67 2.80 -13.90 3.05
CA VAL A 67 3.26 -13.55 4.40
C VAL A 67 3.13 -14.71 5.38
N ARG A 68 2.03 -15.46 5.32
CA ARG A 68 1.84 -16.65 6.17
C ARG A 68 2.93 -17.70 5.92
N GLN A 69 3.28 -17.93 4.65
CA GLN A 69 4.29 -18.92 4.29
C GLN A 69 5.70 -18.51 4.73
N ASN A 70 6.03 -17.22 4.67
CA ASN A 70 7.41 -16.75 4.85
C ASN A 70 7.69 -16.09 6.21
N HIS A 71 6.69 -15.53 6.89
CA HIS A 71 6.89 -14.64 8.04
C HIS A 71 6.01 -14.96 9.26
N GLY A 72 5.11 -15.93 9.18
CA GLY A 72 4.42 -16.48 10.35
C GLY A 72 2.89 -16.45 10.24
N PRO A 73 2.18 -15.76 11.16
CA PRO A 73 0.73 -15.88 11.27
C PRO A 73 0.00 -15.28 10.05
N MET A 74 -1.24 -15.73 9.87
CA MET A 74 -2.14 -15.17 8.86
C MET A 74 -2.66 -13.82 9.35
N HIS A 75 -2.48 -12.77 8.56
CA HIS A 75 -2.90 -11.40 8.91
C HIS A 75 -4.24 -11.03 8.27
N ASP A 76 -5.01 -10.16 8.93
CA ASP A 76 -6.23 -9.60 8.34
C ASP A 76 -5.91 -8.48 7.32
N ASP A 77 -6.92 -8.06 6.55
CA ASP A 77 -6.78 -6.96 5.58
C ASP A 77 -6.36 -5.66 6.26
N LYS A 78 -6.85 -5.43 7.47
CA LYS A 78 -6.55 -4.22 8.24
C LYS A 78 -5.05 -4.10 8.52
N MET A 79 -4.39 -5.21 8.83
CA MET A 79 -2.94 -5.25 9.04
C MET A 79 -2.18 -5.04 7.75
N ILE A 80 -2.60 -5.65 6.63
CA ILE A 80 -1.99 -5.40 5.32
C ILE A 80 -2.10 -3.91 4.96
N TRP A 81 -3.28 -3.30 5.10
CA TRP A 81 -3.45 -1.87 4.82
C TRP A 81 -2.67 -0.96 5.76
N LYS A 82 -2.51 -1.34 7.03
CA LYS A 82 -1.71 -0.57 7.99
C LYS A 82 -0.24 -0.50 7.57
N THR A 83 0.30 -1.54 6.95
CA THR A 83 1.72 -1.55 6.55
C THR A 83 2.03 -0.65 5.36
N VAL A 84 1.03 -0.25 4.57
CA VAL A 84 1.20 0.73 3.48
C VAL A 84 1.81 2.04 4.00
N ARG A 85 1.61 2.38 5.28
CA ARG A 85 2.17 3.57 5.93
C ARG A 85 3.32 3.23 6.88
N ASN A 86 4.03 2.12 6.68
CA ASN A 86 5.19 1.79 7.49
C ASN A 86 6.25 2.90 7.38
N LYS A 87 6.82 3.29 8.52
CA LYS A 87 7.83 4.35 8.60
C LYS A 87 9.12 4.04 7.83
N ASP A 88 9.41 2.76 7.61
CA ASP A 88 10.59 2.33 6.87
C ASP A 88 10.43 2.52 5.35
N PHE A 89 9.21 2.84 4.88
CA PHE A 89 8.90 3.07 3.48
C PHE A 89 8.95 4.55 3.11
N ASN A 90 9.47 4.83 1.93
CA ASN A 90 9.39 6.17 1.35
C ASN A 90 7.97 6.43 0.76
N LYS A 91 7.57 7.71 0.70
CA LYS A 91 6.23 8.10 0.18
C LYS A 91 5.93 7.56 -1.23
N PRO A 92 6.88 7.57 -2.20
CA PRO A 92 6.66 6.96 -3.50
C PRO A 92 6.31 5.47 -3.44
N TYR A 93 7.00 4.70 -2.60
CA TYR A 93 6.74 3.28 -2.42
C TYR A 93 5.38 3.06 -1.76
N CYS A 94 4.99 3.84 -0.75
CA CYS A 94 3.66 3.75 -0.16
C CYS A 94 2.55 3.95 -1.22
N SER A 95 2.74 4.91 -2.13
CA SER A 95 1.82 5.14 -3.25
C SER A 95 1.82 3.97 -4.25
N PHE A 96 2.98 3.41 -4.57
CA PHE A 96 3.12 2.23 -5.42
C PHE A 96 2.41 1.01 -4.81
N LEU A 97 2.66 0.73 -3.53
CA LEU A 97 2.12 -0.39 -2.79
C LEU A 97 0.60 -0.30 -2.68
N TRP A 98 0.06 0.88 -2.38
CA TRP A 98 -1.39 1.11 -2.36
C TRP A 98 -2.04 0.80 -3.71
N LYS A 99 -1.44 1.28 -4.82
CA LYS A 99 -1.94 0.99 -6.18
C LYS A 99 -1.82 -0.50 -6.52
N ALA A 100 -0.75 -1.14 -6.10
CA ALA A 100 -0.52 -2.56 -6.33
C ALA A 100 -1.54 -3.42 -5.59
N LEU A 101 -1.78 -3.18 -4.31
CA LEU A 101 -2.81 -3.86 -3.52
C LEU A 101 -4.22 -3.65 -4.09
N HIS A 102 -4.49 -2.52 -4.73
CA HIS A 102 -5.75 -2.29 -5.42
C HIS A 102 -5.83 -2.86 -6.84
N LYS A 103 -4.75 -3.46 -7.37
CA LYS A 103 -4.59 -3.83 -8.79
C LYS A 103 -4.93 -2.67 -9.73
N ASN A 104 -4.44 -1.47 -9.42
CA ASN A 104 -4.79 -0.21 -10.08
C ASN A 104 -3.61 0.43 -10.87
N HIS A 105 -2.60 -0.36 -11.21
CA HIS A 105 -1.55 0.08 -12.14
C HIS A 105 -2.05 -0.07 -13.58
N LYS A 106 -1.69 0.89 -14.44
CA LYS A 106 -2.01 0.87 -15.87
C LYS A 106 -1.00 -0.03 -16.60
N ILE A 107 -1.22 -1.33 -16.54
CA ILE A 107 -0.34 -2.36 -17.11
C ILE A 107 -1.18 -3.54 -17.64
N GLY A 108 -0.58 -4.41 -18.45
CA GLY A 108 -1.22 -5.64 -18.93
C GLY A 108 -2.56 -5.39 -19.63
N ALA A 109 -3.58 -6.13 -19.21
CA ALA A 109 -4.94 -6.07 -19.76
C ALA A 109 -5.59 -4.68 -19.72
N TYR A 110 -5.08 -3.72 -18.94
CA TYR A 110 -5.57 -2.34 -19.04
C TYR A 110 -5.38 -1.76 -20.45
N TRP A 111 -4.24 -2.04 -21.08
CA TRP A 111 -3.88 -1.49 -22.38
C TRP A 111 -4.49 -2.26 -23.56
N SER A 112 -4.89 -3.53 -23.37
CA SER A 112 -5.43 -4.36 -24.46
C SER A 112 -6.76 -3.86 -25.03
N TYR A 113 -7.45 -2.96 -24.33
CA TYR A 113 -8.73 -2.39 -24.75
C TYR A 113 -8.62 -0.91 -25.17
N ILE A 114 -7.39 -0.37 -25.28
CA ILE A 114 -7.16 1.02 -25.63
C ILE A 114 -6.62 1.09 -27.06
N PRO A 115 -7.43 1.61 -28.02
CA PRO A 115 -7.03 1.75 -29.42
C PRO A 115 -5.67 2.44 -29.59
N ASN A 116 -4.78 1.82 -30.36
CA ASN A 116 -3.40 2.26 -30.65
C ASN A 116 -2.38 2.11 -29.52
N TYR A 117 -2.79 1.56 -28.37
CA TYR A 117 -1.93 1.35 -27.20
C TYR A 117 -1.84 -0.12 -26.78
N GLU A 118 -2.43 -1.04 -27.55
CA GLU A 118 -2.52 -2.46 -27.23
C GLU A 118 -1.14 -3.11 -27.10
N HIS A 119 -0.15 -2.60 -27.83
CA HIS A 119 1.25 -3.02 -27.75
C HIS A 119 1.84 -2.88 -26.33
N GLN A 120 1.29 -2.00 -25.48
CA GLN A 120 1.72 -1.82 -24.09
C GLN A 120 1.13 -2.85 -23.13
N SER A 121 0.26 -3.75 -23.61
CA SER A 121 -0.27 -4.84 -22.79
C SER A 121 0.71 -5.98 -22.60
N LEU A 122 1.70 -6.10 -23.48
CA LEU A 122 2.70 -7.16 -23.49
C LEU A 122 4.09 -6.61 -23.19
N CYS A 123 4.91 -7.41 -22.54
CA CYS A 123 6.33 -7.13 -22.38
C CYS A 123 7.03 -7.24 -23.74
N HIS A 124 7.71 -6.18 -24.17
CA HIS A 124 8.36 -6.11 -25.47
C HIS A 124 9.34 -7.28 -25.73
N LYS A 125 10.10 -7.68 -24.71
CA LYS A 125 11.09 -8.76 -24.83
C LYS A 125 10.52 -10.15 -24.56
N CYS A 126 9.62 -10.28 -23.58
CA CYS A 126 9.15 -11.59 -23.12
C CYS A 126 7.92 -12.09 -23.89
N GLY A 127 7.18 -11.20 -24.55
CA GLY A 127 5.94 -11.53 -25.26
C GLY A 127 4.76 -11.93 -24.35
N THR A 128 4.96 -11.94 -23.03
CA THR A 128 3.92 -12.25 -22.03
C THR A 128 3.16 -11.00 -21.62
N MET A 129 1.97 -11.18 -21.04
CA MET A 129 1.21 -10.07 -20.46
C MET A 129 2.04 -9.36 -19.39
N GLU A 130 2.12 -8.04 -19.49
CA GLU A 130 2.94 -7.23 -18.60
C GLU A 130 2.22 -6.99 -17.26
N GLU A 131 2.09 -8.04 -16.45
CA GLU A 131 1.54 -7.94 -15.09
C GLU A 131 2.60 -7.49 -14.06
N LEU A 132 2.14 -7.09 -12.87
CA LEU A 132 3.04 -6.59 -11.83
C LEU A 132 4.06 -7.64 -11.39
N GLU A 133 3.63 -8.89 -11.28
CA GLU A 133 4.48 -10.04 -10.98
C GLU A 133 5.56 -10.21 -12.04
N HIS A 134 5.18 -10.18 -13.31
CA HIS A 134 6.13 -10.23 -14.42
C HIS A 134 7.19 -9.12 -14.33
N ILE A 135 6.75 -7.86 -14.22
CA ILE A 135 7.65 -6.69 -14.18
C ILE A 135 8.64 -6.79 -13.02
N ILE A 136 8.17 -7.19 -11.83
CA ILE A 136 8.96 -7.15 -10.62
C ILE A 136 9.80 -8.41 -10.43
N LEU A 137 9.32 -9.59 -10.80
CA LEU A 137 9.92 -10.88 -10.44
C LEU A 137 10.42 -11.72 -11.63
N GLU A 138 9.86 -11.57 -12.83
CA GLU A 138 10.08 -12.56 -13.91
C GLU A 138 10.71 -11.98 -15.18
N CYS A 139 10.64 -10.67 -15.38
CA CYS A 139 11.01 -10.02 -16.64
C CYS A 139 12.47 -10.27 -17.05
N ASP A 140 12.68 -10.65 -18.32
CA ASP A 140 14.00 -10.89 -18.92
C ASP A 140 14.68 -9.63 -19.47
N ILE A 141 14.01 -8.48 -19.40
CA ILE A 141 14.66 -7.21 -19.72
C ILE A 141 15.73 -6.94 -18.66
N LEU A 142 16.90 -6.50 -19.12
CA LEU A 142 18.05 -6.22 -18.27
C LEU A 142 17.64 -5.34 -17.07
N GLY A 143 18.20 -5.59 -15.90
CA GLY A 143 18.03 -4.74 -14.73
C GLY A 143 17.27 -5.37 -13.57
N GLN A 144 16.11 -6.00 -13.80
CA GLN A 144 15.35 -6.65 -12.73
C GLN A 144 16.20 -7.73 -12.00
N LYS A 145 16.80 -8.64 -12.78
CA LYS A 145 17.70 -9.69 -12.27
C LYS A 145 18.94 -9.12 -11.57
N ILE A 146 19.51 -8.04 -12.11
CA ILE A 146 20.67 -7.36 -11.53
C ILE A 146 20.31 -6.81 -10.15
N VAL A 147 19.19 -6.08 -10.07
CA VAL A 147 18.71 -5.49 -8.82
C VAL A 147 18.54 -6.58 -7.77
N TRP A 148 17.77 -7.64 -8.05
CA TRP A 148 17.56 -8.70 -7.06
C TRP A 148 18.82 -9.45 -6.66
N ASN A 149 19.75 -9.68 -7.60
CA ASN A 149 21.03 -10.30 -7.27
C ASN A 149 21.83 -9.45 -6.29
N VAL A 150 21.94 -8.14 -6.52
CA VAL A 150 22.68 -7.24 -5.63
C VAL A 150 21.96 -7.07 -4.29
N THR A 151 20.62 -7.01 -4.29
CA THR A 151 19.79 -7.01 -3.06
C THR A 151 20.03 -8.26 -2.22
N LYS A 152 20.01 -9.45 -2.85
CA LYS A 152 20.29 -10.74 -2.20
C LYS A 152 21.70 -10.77 -1.63
N ASN A 153 22.69 -10.33 -2.41
CA ASN A 153 24.08 -10.29 -1.95
C ASN A 153 24.26 -9.34 -0.75
N LEU A 154 23.58 -8.19 -0.74
CA LEU A 154 23.65 -7.26 0.40
C LEU A 154 23.01 -7.86 1.65
N TRP A 155 21.85 -8.51 1.50
CA TRP A 155 21.18 -9.21 2.61
C TRP A 155 22.06 -10.30 3.23
N LEU A 156 22.67 -11.12 2.38
CA LEU A 156 23.50 -12.25 2.81
C LEU A 156 24.76 -11.85 3.57
N LYS A 157 25.21 -10.59 3.46
CA LYS A 157 26.29 -10.05 4.31
C LYS A 157 25.90 -9.92 5.79
N LYS A 158 24.60 -9.90 6.11
CA LYS A 158 24.10 -9.66 7.47
C LYS A 158 23.22 -10.78 8.00
N VAL A 159 22.49 -11.47 7.13
CA VAL A 159 21.56 -12.52 7.50
C VAL A 159 21.84 -13.76 6.64
N PRO A 160 22.01 -14.96 7.22
CA PRO A 160 22.57 -16.12 6.52
C PRO A 160 21.65 -16.72 5.43
N ARG A 161 20.35 -16.41 5.45
CA ARG A 161 19.37 -16.99 4.53
C ARG A 161 18.55 -15.92 3.86
N TRP A 162 18.54 -15.94 2.52
CA TRP A 162 17.66 -15.09 1.72
C TRP A 162 16.22 -15.61 1.78
N PRO A 163 15.24 -14.76 2.13
CA PRO A 163 13.82 -15.09 1.95
C PRO A 163 13.49 -15.05 0.46
N GLU A 164 13.32 -16.24 -0.14
CA GLU A 164 13.01 -16.35 -1.57
C GLU A 164 11.67 -15.65 -1.88
N LEU A 165 11.68 -14.81 -2.92
CA LEU A 165 10.53 -14.05 -3.40
C LEU A 165 9.85 -14.88 -4.48
N LYS A 166 8.80 -15.61 -4.12
CA LYS A 166 8.12 -16.58 -4.99
C LYS A 166 7.02 -15.95 -5.82
N ASN A 167 6.35 -14.95 -5.26
CA ASN A 167 5.27 -14.27 -5.94
C ASN A 167 5.16 -12.80 -5.51
N ILE A 168 4.32 -12.05 -6.20
CA ILE A 168 4.14 -10.62 -5.92
C ILE A 168 3.68 -10.34 -4.48
N GLY A 169 2.99 -11.30 -3.84
CA GLY A 169 2.58 -11.21 -2.44
C GLY A 169 3.74 -11.05 -1.46
N ASP A 170 4.91 -11.60 -1.76
CA ASP A 170 6.12 -11.44 -0.93
C ASP A 170 6.60 -9.98 -0.91
N ILE A 171 6.41 -9.29 -2.03
CA ILE A 171 6.72 -7.87 -2.20
C ILE A 171 5.68 -7.01 -1.49
N LEU A 172 4.39 -7.27 -1.76
CA LEU A 172 3.28 -6.48 -1.21
C LEU A 172 3.17 -6.67 0.32
N GLY A 173 3.57 -7.84 0.81
CA GLY A 173 3.56 -8.21 2.21
C GLY A 173 4.83 -7.85 2.98
N CYS A 174 5.85 -7.27 2.33
CA CYS A 174 7.16 -7.07 2.97
C CYS A 174 7.10 -6.21 4.25
N GLY A 175 6.10 -5.32 4.35
CA GLY A 175 5.86 -4.50 5.54
C GLY A 175 5.47 -5.30 6.79
N LEU A 176 4.97 -6.53 6.63
CA LEU A 176 4.60 -7.47 7.69
C LEU A 176 5.74 -8.45 8.02
N ALA A 177 6.86 -8.40 7.31
CA ALA A 177 7.94 -9.34 7.51
C ALA A 177 8.60 -9.18 8.88
N GLU A 178 8.62 -10.28 9.63
CA GLU A 178 9.31 -10.40 10.90
C GLU A 178 10.31 -11.56 10.87
N PHE A 179 11.57 -11.23 11.11
CA PHE A 179 12.63 -12.23 11.26
C PHE A 179 12.86 -12.47 12.76
N LYS A 180 13.08 -13.73 13.12
CA LYS A 180 13.25 -14.15 14.52
C LYS A 180 14.53 -14.96 14.68
N ASP A 181 15.12 -14.88 15.86
CA ASP A 181 16.28 -15.70 16.22
C ASP A 181 15.88 -17.13 16.60
N ARG A 182 16.87 -17.96 16.96
CA ARG A 182 16.68 -19.33 17.42
C ARG A 182 15.81 -19.47 18.68
N HIS A 183 15.59 -18.38 19.41
CA HIS A 183 14.76 -18.32 20.61
C HIS A 183 13.41 -17.65 20.33
N ASN A 184 13.01 -17.53 19.06
CA ASN A 184 11.76 -16.90 18.61
C ASN A 184 11.66 -15.40 18.98
N LYS A 185 12.79 -14.72 19.26
CA LYS A 185 12.82 -13.29 19.54
C LYS A 185 12.95 -12.48 18.25
N PRO A 186 12.21 -11.37 18.09
CA PRO A 186 12.30 -10.54 16.88
C PRO A 186 13.68 -9.91 16.67
N ILE A 187 14.24 -10.10 15.48
CA ILE A 187 15.48 -9.46 15.01
C ILE A 187 15.09 -8.16 14.29
N LYS A 188 14.87 -7.09 15.05
CA LYS A 188 14.39 -5.80 14.53
C LYS A 188 15.22 -5.26 13.36
N GLY A 189 16.54 -5.40 13.45
CA GLY A 189 17.47 -4.95 12.40
C GLY A 189 17.27 -5.68 11.07
N ALA A 190 17.10 -7.00 11.11
CA ALA A 190 16.85 -7.82 9.91
C ALA A 190 15.50 -7.49 9.28
N SER A 191 14.43 -7.39 10.08
CA SER A 191 13.10 -7.00 9.58
C SER A 191 13.10 -5.61 8.94
N ARG A 192 13.80 -4.64 9.54
CA ARG A 192 13.94 -3.30 8.95
C ARG A 192 14.75 -3.32 7.66
N LEU A 193 15.91 -3.98 7.66
CA LEU A 193 16.76 -4.10 6.48
C LEU A 193 15.98 -4.75 5.32
N TYR A 194 15.22 -5.80 5.60
CA TYR A 194 14.38 -6.46 4.60
C TYR A 194 13.36 -5.50 3.99
N ARG A 195 12.61 -4.77 4.84
CA ARG A 195 11.64 -3.78 4.37
C ARG A 195 12.28 -2.72 3.47
N ILE A 196 13.43 -2.17 3.85
CA ILE A 196 14.16 -1.19 3.04
C ILE A 196 14.60 -1.82 1.72
N LEU A 197 15.25 -2.97 1.77
CA LEU A 197 15.77 -3.64 0.58
C LEU A 197 14.67 -4.00 -0.43
N ILE A 198 13.59 -4.62 0.03
CA ILE A 198 12.48 -4.99 -0.85
C ILE A 198 11.79 -3.75 -1.42
N SER A 199 11.44 -2.78 -0.56
CA SER A 199 10.71 -1.60 -1.02
C SER A 199 11.48 -0.76 -2.04
N GLU A 200 12.74 -0.48 -1.78
CA GLU A 200 13.58 0.33 -2.68
C GLU A 200 13.90 -0.43 -3.98
N SER A 201 14.18 -1.73 -3.90
CA SER A 201 14.47 -2.55 -5.08
C SER A 201 13.24 -2.64 -6.00
N THR A 202 12.07 -2.92 -5.45
CA THR A 202 10.81 -2.97 -6.22
C THR A 202 10.50 -1.62 -6.86
N LEU A 203 10.61 -0.53 -6.10
CA LEU A 203 10.33 0.80 -6.65
C LEU A 203 11.33 1.17 -7.75
N PHE A 204 12.60 0.79 -7.60
CA PHE A 204 13.63 1.03 -8.61
C PHE A 204 13.37 0.22 -9.88
N ILE A 205 13.02 -1.07 -9.78
CA ILE A 205 12.63 -1.90 -10.94
C ILE A 205 11.43 -1.29 -11.66
N TRP A 206 10.41 -0.86 -10.92
CA TRP A 206 9.26 -0.17 -11.48
C TRP A 206 9.65 1.12 -12.21
N LYS A 207 10.57 1.91 -11.65
CA LYS A 207 11.09 3.12 -12.29
C LYS A 207 11.87 2.81 -13.57
N LEU A 208 12.71 1.76 -13.58
CA LEU A 208 13.42 1.31 -14.78
C LEU A 208 12.44 0.95 -15.91
N ARG A 209 11.37 0.21 -15.60
CA ARG A 209 10.32 -0.11 -16.57
C ARG A 209 9.67 1.16 -17.14
N ASN A 210 9.30 2.11 -16.29
CA ASN A 210 8.68 3.36 -16.77
C ASN A 210 9.65 4.25 -17.56
N GLU A 211 10.92 4.30 -17.16
CA GLU A 211 11.96 5.01 -17.88
C GLU A 211 12.10 4.48 -19.31
N ARG A 212 12.07 3.16 -19.50
CA ARG A 212 12.11 2.54 -20.84
C ARG A 212 10.93 2.92 -21.72
N LEU A 213 9.73 3.01 -21.13
CA LEU A 213 8.52 3.30 -21.90
C LEU A 213 8.33 4.78 -22.23
N PHE A 214 8.87 5.68 -21.40
CA PHE A 214 8.55 7.10 -21.51
C PHE A 214 9.76 8.00 -21.79
N LYS A 215 10.99 7.50 -21.69
CA LYS A 215 12.21 8.32 -21.85
C LYS A 215 13.19 7.80 -22.89
N HIS A 216 12.97 6.62 -23.43
CA HIS A 216 13.89 5.95 -24.34
C HIS A 216 13.15 5.59 -25.62
N ASP A 217 13.76 5.93 -26.75
CA ASP A 217 13.17 5.68 -28.07
C ASP A 217 13.53 4.27 -28.58
N SER A 218 14.62 3.67 -28.07
CA SER A 218 15.09 2.34 -28.48
C SER A 218 15.75 1.58 -27.31
N GLU A 219 16.01 0.29 -27.50
CA GLU A 219 16.73 -0.53 -26.51
C GLU A 219 18.20 -0.09 -26.32
N GLU A 220 18.80 0.53 -27.33
CA GLU A 220 20.20 0.98 -27.32
C GLU A 220 20.43 2.10 -26.31
N THR A 221 19.40 2.90 -26.01
CA THR A 221 19.49 3.99 -25.05
C THR A 221 19.20 3.53 -23.62
N TRP A 222 18.79 2.27 -23.41
CA TRP A 222 18.46 1.76 -22.08
C TRP A 222 19.68 1.71 -21.16
N PRO A 223 19.49 1.92 -19.84
CA PRO A 223 20.55 1.80 -18.87
C PRO A 223 21.25 0.45 -18.94
N ASN A 224 22.58 0.46 -19.10
CA ASN A 224 23.38 -0.75 -19.11
C ASN A 224 23.53 -1.35 -17.69
N GLN A 225 24.13 -2.54 -17.61
CA GLN A 225 24.28 -3.27 -16.34
C GLN A 225 25.01 -2.47 -15.25
N THR A 226 26.10 -1.78 -15.61
CA THR A 226 26.90 -0.99 -14.68
C THR A 226 26.11 0.21 -14.16
N GLU A 227 25.39 0.89 -15.05
CA GLU A 227 24.54 2.01 -14.67
C GLU A 227 23.42 1.59 -13.72
N VAL A 228 22.70 0.50 -14.04
CA VAL A 228 21.63 -0.04 -13.18
C VAL A 228 22.17 -0.39 -11.79
N HIS A 229 23.32 -1.06 -11.74
CA HIS A 229 23.98 -1.44 -10.48
C HIS A 229 24.34 -0.21 -9.64
N ASN A 230 25.03 0.77 -10.24
CA ASN A 230 25.49 1.97 -9.53
C ASN A 230 24.32 2.83 -9.05
N ARG A 231 23.26 2.97 -9.86
CA ARG A 231 22.04 3.68 -9.47
C ARG A 231 21.34 3.02 -8.29
N TRP A 232 21.21 1.69 -8.29
CA TRP A 232 20.64 0.96 -7.16
C TRP A 232 21.49 1.11 -5.89
N LEU A 233 22.82 0.99 -6.02
CA LEU A 233 23.74 1.21 -4.89
C LEU A 233 23.59 2.61 -4.31
N GLY A 234 23.50 3.64 -5.16
CA GLY A 234 23.28 5.01 -4.73
C GLY A 234 21.99 5.17 -3.91
N ILE A 235 20.89 4.53 -4.35
CA ILE A 235 19.60 4.55 -3.62
C ILE A 235 19.75 3.90 -2.24
N ILE A 236 20.33 2.69 -2.17
CA ILE A 236 20.46 1.97 -0.90
C ILE A 236 21.42 2.68 0.05
N ASN A 237 22.56 3.17 -0.43
CA ASN A 237 23.50 3.92 0.39
C ASN A 237 22.86 5.18 0.97
N ALA A 238 22.10 5.93 0.16
CA ALA A 238 21.37 7.11 0.65
C ALA A 238 20.36 6.72 1.75
N ARG A 239 19.64 5.60 1.58
CA ARG A 239 18.68 5.14 2.60
C ARG A 239 19.37 4.66 3.88
N LEU A 240 20.54 4.03 3.78
CA LEU A 240 21.31 3.56 4.93
C LEU A 240 22.10 4.68 5.63
N MET A 241 22.40 5.80 4.95
CA MET A 241 23.10 6.96 5.52
C MET A 241 22.17 7.99 6.18
N LEU A 242 20.94 8.13 5.68
CA LEU A 242 19.92 9.00 6.29
C LEU A 242 19.36 8.44 7.61
N ASP A 243 19.79 7.24 7.97
CA ASP A 243 19.28 6.39 9.05
C ASP A 243 20.40 6.07 10.06
#